data_AF-A0A212SVU2-F1
#
_entry.id   AF-A0A212SVU2-F1
#
_cell.length_a   1.000
_cell.length_b   1.000
_cell.length_c   1.000
_cell.angle_alpha   90.00
_cell.angle_beta   90.00
_cell.angle_gamma   90.00
#
_symmetry.space_group_name_H-M   'P 1'
#
loop_
_entity.id
_entity.type
_entity.pdbx_description
1 polymer ?
#
loop_
_entity_poly.entity_id
_entity_poly.type
_entity_poly.pdbx_seq_one_letter_code
_entity_poly.pdbx_strand_id
1 'polypeptide(L)'
;MEIVEQEYLVIASVDVEEAQNRAWETAGTPIDVVRLLDSEKVSDEVLSAWGFVPRPRWLNWCTPVAGSDADFLGALSGTERRNVRLGRRFVEEQKLRLRVAPELTEEFMDEFLDVYDRQVAGMPRGKNFARRWRDRLLSAADQHVSIALRDGNGMLAGSVWHVRPERSVLQMRFSAASQGARSGRALRVLYAEAVAYARESGLAYASLGNDPSLFGQLVQPGLFNFKSRMGFTPVPSGLFDASLDGEFADRILRLGALPDPSLLVTWGQHRGTLPPWPDAVNGGFLDLLVLSRDPHDELLSRFHGAGIRQSRLVTVAETAG
;
A
#
# COMPACT_ATOMS: atom_id res chain seq x y z
N MET A 1 18.14 -17.20 17.57
CA MET A 1 16.81 -16.60 17.59
C MET A 1 16.93 -15.24 18.22
N GLU A 2 16.49 -14.21 17.50
CA GLU A 2 16.45 -12.83 17.97
C GLU A 2 14.98 -12.39 18.05
N ILE A 3 14.57 -11.80 19.18
CA ILE A 3 13.21 -11.27 19.35
C ILE A 3 13.26 -9.75 19.38
N VAL A 4 12.54 -9.11 18.48
CA VAL A 4 12.45 -7.66 18.38
C VAL A 4 11.01 -7.20 18.36
N GLU A 5 10.74 -6.06 18.99
CA GLU A 5 9.49 -5.35 18.79
C GLU A 5 9.65 -4.36 17.63
N GLN A 6 8.90 -4.56 16.56
CA GLN A 6 8.92 -3.71 15.37
C GLN A 6 7.51 -3.33 14.93
N GLU A 7 7.20 -2.03 14.96
CA GLU A 7 5.87 -1.51 14.63
C GLU A 7 4.75 -2.18 15.43
N TYR A 8 4.98 -2.35 16.74
CA TYR A 8 4.08 -3.01 17.69
C TYR A 8 3.90 -4.52 17.48
N LEU A 9 4.64 -5.15 16.56
CA LEU A 9 4.71 -6.60 16.44
C LEU A 9 5.93 -7.14 17.18
N VAL A 10 5.71 -8.17 17.99
CA VAL A 10 6.80 -8.99 18.53
C VAL A 10 7.19 -10.03 17.47
N ILE A 11 8.36 -9.84 16.86
CA ILE A 11 8.88 -10.68 15.78
C ILE A 11 10.05 -11.51 16.30
N ALA A 12 9.96 -12.83 16.17
CA ALA A 12 11.08 -13.74 16.39
C ALA A 12 11.75 -14.10 15.06
N SER A 13 12.97 -13.61 14.85
CA SER A 13 13.81 -14.00 13.72
C SER A 13 14.54 -15.31 14.05
N VAL A 14 14.36 -16.32 13.22
CA VAL A 14 14.89 -17.68 13.41
C VAL A 14 15.66 -18.14 12.18
N ASP A 15 16.67 -18.98 12.37
CA ASP A 15 17.27 -19.74 11.27
C ASP A 15 16.48 -21.05 10.98
N VAL A 16 17.01 -21.87 10.07
CA VAL A 16 16.37 -23.13 9.65
C VAL A 16 16.30 -24.16 10.78
N GLU A 17 17.35 -24.28 11.60
CA GLU A 17 17.40 -25.24 12.71
C GLU A 17 16.40 -24.84 13.80
N GLU A 18 16.37 -23.56 14.15
CA GLU A 18 15.44 -22.99 15.10
C GLU A 18 13.99 -23.09 14.61
N ALA A 19 13.76 -22.95 13.31
CA ALA A 19 12.45 -23.15 12.69
C ALA A 19 11.98 -24.60 12.75
N GLN A 20 12.87 -25.55 12.45
CA GLN A 20 12.57 -26.97 12.54
C GLN A 20 12.24 -27.40 13.96
N ASN A 21 12.97 -26.87 14.96
CA ASN A 21 12.79 -27.19 16.37
C ASN A 21 11.75 -26.31 17.07
N ARG A 22 11.13 -25.36 16.35
CA ARG A 22 10.14 -24.40 16.87
C ARG A 22 10.61 -23.67 18.13
N ALA A 23 11.85 -23.16 18.11
CA ALA A 23 12.50 -22.58 19.29
C ALA A 23 11.65 -21.52 20.02
N TRP A 24 10.81 -20.78 19.28
CA TRP A 24 9.89 -19.78 19.82
C TRP A 24 8.85 -20.32 20.82
N GLU A 25 8.47 -21.60 20.76
CA GLU A 25 7.49 -22.20 21.68
C GLU A 25 8.00 -22.22 23.13
N THR A 26 9.31 -22.07 23.34
CA THR A 26 9.95 -22.05 24.67
C THR A 26 10.51 -20.69 25.07
N ALA A 27 10.27 -19.65 24.26
CA ALA A 27 10.86 -18.31 24.45
C ALA A 27 10.35 -17.57 25.70
N GLY A 28 9.25 -18.02 26.31
CA GLY A 28 8.63 -17.37 27.47
C GLY A 28 8.08 -15.96 27.21
N THR A 29 8.07 -15.52 25.95
CA THR A 29 7.59 -14.20 25.51
C THR A 29 6.50 -14.40 24.46
N PRO A 30 5.38 -13.65 24.51
CA PRO A 30 4.33 -13.75 23.50
C PRO A 30 4.84 -13.22 22.15
N ILE A 31 5.00 -14.11 21.18
CA ILE A 31 5.45 -13.78 19.81
C ILE A 31 4.24 -13.68 18.88
N ASP A 32 4.16 -12.61 18.09
CA ASP A 32 3.10 -12.42 17.10
C ASP A 32 3.45 -13.08 15.77
N VAL A 33 4.71 -12.90 15.33
CA VAL A 33 5.21 -13.38 14.04
C VAL A 33 6.57 -14.05 14.22
N VAL A 34 6.74 -15.22 13.61
CA VAL A 34 8.06 -15.82 13.44
C VAL A 34 8.51 -15.56 12.01
N ARG A 35 9.72 -15.04 11.85
CA ARG A 35 10.33 -14.75 10.55
C ARG A 35 11.53 -15.65 10.34
N LEU A 36 11.51 -16.42 9.25
CA LEU A 36 12.65 -17.24 8.86
C LEU A 36 13.69 -16.38 8.13
N LEU A 37 14.95 -16.46 8.58
CA LEU A 37 16.10 -15.88 7.91
C LEU A 37 16.53 -16.75 6.72
N ASP A 38 17.08 -16.11 5.68
CA ASP A 38 17.53 -16.77 4.45
C ASP A 38 16.49 -17.73 3.83
N SER A 39 15.22 -17.32 3.88
CA SER A 39 14.11 -18.17 3.45
C SER A 39 14.24 -18.63 2.01
N GLU A 40 14.88 -17.85 1.14
CA GLU A 40 15.10 -18.16 -0.27
C GLU A 40 15.86 -19.47 -0.52
N LYS A 41 16.57 -19.98 0.50
CA LYS A 41 17.30 -21.26 0.46
C LYS A 41 16.44 -22.46 0.84
N VAL A 42 15.20 -22.23 1.29
CA VAL A 42 14.27 -23.26 1.78
C VAL A 42 13.14 -23.46 0.77
N SER A 43 12.84 -24.72 0.44
CA SER A 43 11.81 -25.05 -0.55
C SER A 43 10.40 -24.71 -0.06
N ASP A 44 9.49 -24.49 -1.01
CA ASP A 44 8.10 -24.14 -0.70
C ASP A 44 7.37 -25.24 0.07
N GLU A 45 7.70 -26.50 -0.19
CA GLU A 45 7.14 -27.65 0.53
C GLU A 45 7.52 -27.62 2.00
N VAL A 46 8.79 -27.30 2.31
CA VAL A 46 9.30 -27.21 3.68
C VAL A 46 8.68 -26.02 4.40
N LEU A 47 8.65 -24.84 3.76
CA LEU A 47 8.00 -23.66 4.35
C LEU A 47 6.53 -23.92 4.68
N SER A 48 5.80 -24.50 3.71
CA SER A 48 4.39 -24.84 3.88
C SER A 48 4.17 -25.84 5.01
N ALA A 49 5.00 -26.90 5.10
CA ALA A 49 4.93 -27.88 6.18
C ALA A 49 5.19 -27.27 7.56
N TRP A 50 6.04 -26.24 7.62
CA TRP A 50 6.33 -25.49 8.84
C TRP A 50 5.37 -24.31 9.08
N GLY A 51 4.39 -24.09 8.21
CA GLY A 51 3.41 -23.01 8.32
C GLY A 51 3.96 -21.60 8.05
N PHE A 52 5.13 -21.50 7.41
CA PHE A 52 5.69 -20.23 6.94
C PHE A 52 5.10 -19.86 5.58
N VAL A 53 4.83 -18.58 5.40
CA VAL A 53 4.24 -18.03 4.19
C VAL A 53 5.20 -17.02 3.56
N PRO A 54 5.77 -17.32 2.38
CA PRO A 54 6.65 -16.41 1.66
C PRO A 54 5.86 -15.27 1.02
N ARG A 55 6.33 -14.03 1.19
CA ARG A 55 5.69 -12.80 0.71
C ARG A 55 6.72 -11.77 0.23
N PRO A 56 6.37 -10.91 -0.75
CA PRO A 56 7.17 -9.72 -1.04
C PRO A 56 7.31 -8.85 0.22
N ARG A 57 8.41 -8.12 0.41
CA ARG A 57 8.50 -7.18 1.53
C ARG A 57 7.54 -6.00 1.37
N TRP A 58 7.53 -5.43 0.16
CA TRP A 58 6.76 -4.26 -0.23
C TRP A 58 6.02 -4.51 -1.54
N LEU A 59 4.86 -3.88 -1.65
CA LEU A 59 4.03 -3.84 -2.85
C LEU A 59 3.96 -2.42 -3.36
N ASN A 60 3.96 -2.26 -4.67
CA ASN A 60 3.56 -1.05 -5.36
C ASN A 60 2.17 -1.28 -5.99
N TRP A 61 1.33 -0.25 -6.02
CA TRP A 61 -0.02 -0.37 -6.60
C TRP A 61 -0.05 0.35 -7.93
N CYS A 62 -0.28 -0.36 -9.03
CA CYS A 62 -0.14 0.15 -10.39
C CYS A 62 -1.40 -0.05 -11.22
N THR A 63 -1.65 0.86 -12.16
CA THR A 63 -2.69 0.73 -13.19
C THR A 63 -2.17 1.27 -14.52
N PRO A 64 -2.62 0.74 -15.67
CA PRO A 64 -2.44 1.42 -16.93
C PRO A 64 -3.15 2.78 -16.91
N VAL A 65 -2.55 3.78 -17.55
CA VAL A 65 -3.17 5.09 -17.75
C VAL A 65 -4.23 4.96 -18.83
N ALA A 66 -5.47 5.34 -18.51
CA ALA A 66 -6.58 5.24 -19.44
C ALA A 66 -6.52 6.32 -20.52
N GLY A 67 -6.98 5.99 -21.74
CA GLY A 67 -6.95 6.90 -22.90
C GLY A 67 -7.82 8.15 -22.76
N SER A 68 -8.83 8.13 -21.88
CA SER A 68 -9.70 9.27 -21.59
C SER A 68 -10.19 9.25 -20.13
N ASP A 69 -10.77 10.36 -19.69
CA ASP A 69 -11.44 10.45 -18.39
C ASP A 69 -12.63 9.49 -18.28
N ALA A 70 -13.36 9.31 -19.39
CA ALA A 70 -14.48 8.38 -19.45
C ALA A 70 -14.00 6.94 -19.27
N ASP A 71 -12.89 6.57 -19.92
CA ASP A 71 -12.28 5.24 -19.80
C ASP A 71 -11.74 5.01 -18.38
N PHE A 72 -11.07 6.01 -17.79
CA PHE A 72 -10.60 5.95 -16.42
C PHE A 72 -11.77 5.68 -15.46
N LEU A 73 -12.83 6.48 -15.52
CA LEU A 73 -14.01 6.30 -14.69
C LEU A 73 -14.73 4.97 -14.98
N GLY A 74 -14.69 4.51 -16.23
CA GLY A 74 -15.23 3.24 -16.70
C GLY A 74 -14.55 2.03 -16.07
N ALA A 75 -13.24 2.11 -15.83
CA ALA A 75 -12.44 1.06 -15.18
C ALA A 75 -12.64 0.99 -13.65
N LEU A 76 -13.09 2.07 -13.01
CA LEU A 76 -13.35 2.09 -11.57
C LEU A 76 -14.57 1.23 -11.20
N SER A 77 -14.54 0.67 -9.98
CA SER A 77 -15.72 0.08 -9.36
C SER A 77 -16.87 1.09 -9.29
N GLY A 78 -18.12 0.60 -9.29
CA GLY A 78 -19.31 1.48 -9.25
C GLY A 78 -19.31 2.43 -8.04
N THR A 79 -18.83 1.97 -6.89
CA THR A 79 -18.70 2.78 -5.68
C THR A 79 -17.65 3.88 -5.85
N GLU A 80 -16.46 3.56 -6.37
CA GLU A 80 -15.41 4.58 -6.56
C GLU A 80 -15.75 5.57 -7.67
N ARG A 81 -16.39 5.12 -8.75
CA ARG A 81 -16.94 6.02 -9.79
C ARG A 81 -17.92 7.03 -9.19
N ARG A 82 -18.82 6.59 -8.32
CA ARG A 82 -19.72 7.50 -7.57
C ARG A 82 -18.93 8.45 -6.67
N ASN A 83 -17.94 7.95 -5.94
CA ASN A 83 -17.13 8.77 -5.03
C ASN A 83 -16.31 9.84 -5.77
N VAL A 84 -15.79 9.56 -6.97
CA VAL A 84 -15.13 10.58 -7.81
C VAL A 84 -16.12 11.68 -8.21
N ARG A 85 -17.32 11.32 -8.65
CA ARG A 85 -18.37 12.31 -9.00
C ARG A 85 -18.77 13.17 -7.81
N LEU A 86 -18.93 12.57 -6.63
CA LEU A 86 -19.21 13.31 -5.39
C LEU A 86 -18.05 14.24 -5.01
N GLY A 87 -16.80 13.80 -5.21
CA GLY A 87 -15.62 14.64 -5.01
C GLY A 87 -15.59 15.85 -5.95
N ARG A 88 -15.86 15.64 -7.25
CA ARG A 88 -15.96 16.73 -8.24
C ARG A 88 -17.06 17.72 -7.86
N ARG A 89 -18.24 17.23 -7.50
CA ARG A 89 -19.35 18.05 -7.02
C ARG A 89 -18.99 18.86 -5.77
N PHE A 90 -18.29 18.25 -4.81
CA PHE A 90 -17.79 18.94 -3.62
C PHE A 90 -16.83 20.09 -4.00
N VAL A 91 -15.90 19.85 -4.93
CA VAL A 91 -14.99 20.88 -5.44
C VAL A 91 -15.75 22.05 -6.05
N GLU A 92 -16.77 21.77 -6.86
CA GLU A 92 -17.62 22.78 -7.50
C GLU A 92 -18.44 23.58 -6.48
N GLU A 93 -19.19 22.90 -5.60
CA GLU A 93 -20.07 23.53 -4.61
C GLU A 93 -19.30 24.41 -3.62
N GLN A 94 -18.09 23.98 -3.24
CA GLN A 94 -17.20 24.72 -2.33
C GLN A 94 -16.30 25.74 -3.08
N LYS A 95 -16.42 25.83 -4.42
CA LYS A 95 -15.62 26.73 -5.27
C LYS A 95 -14.11 26.58 -5.04
N LEU A 96 -13.65 25.34 -4.87
CA LEU A 96 -12.26 25.06 -4.56
C LEU A 96 -11.38 25.19 -5.81
N ARG A 97 -10.18 25.73 -5.62
CA ARG A 97 -9.19 25.87 -6.68
C ARG A 97 -8.30 24.64 -6.73
N LEU A 98 -8.41 23.90 -7.82
CA LEU A 98 -7.51 22.81 -8.16
C LEU A 98 -6.30 23.34 -8.95
N ARG A 99 -5.10 22.87 -8.63
CA ARG A 99 -3.87 23.17 -9.38
C ARG A 99 -3.01 21.92 -9.50
N VAL A 100 -2.59 21.62 -10.72
CA VAL A 100 -1.53 20.64 -11.03
C VAL A 100 -0.29 21.45 -11.45
N ALA A 101 0.87 21.14 -10.89
CA ALA A 101 2.14 21.76 -11.27
C ALA A 101 3.19 20.67 -11.52
N PRO A 102 3.94 20.74 -12.64
CA PRO A 102 4.91 19.72 -13.06
C PRO A 102 6.23 19.75 -12.28
N GLU A 103 6.24 20.43 -11.13
CA GLU A 103 7.38 20.55 -10.23
C GLU A 103 6.90 20.67 -8.78
N LEU A 104 7.81 20.42 -7.84
CA LEU A 104 7.58 20.62 -6.41
C LEU A 104 8.23 21.93 -5.94
N THR A 105 7.45 22.81 -5.31
CA THR A 105 7.97 24.06 -4.75
C THR A 105 8.04 24.00 -3.22
N GLU A 106 8.90 24.85 -2.63
CA GLU A 106 8.97 25.04 -1.19
C GLU A 106 7.63 25.50 -0.61
N GLU A 107 6.99 26.50 -1.24
CA GLU A 107 5.65 26.99 -0.86
C GLU A 107 4.61 25.86 -0.83
N PHE A 108 4.57 25.01 -1.87
CA PHE A 108 3.67 23.86 -1.87
C PHE A 108 3.97 22.91 -0.71
N MET A 109 5.25 22.60 -0.49
CA MET A 109 5.66 21.64 0.54
C MET A 109 5.31 22.13 1.93
N ASP A 110 5.50 23.40 2.22
CA ASP A 110 5.19 23.96 3.54
C ASP A 110 3.68 23.89 3.82
N GLU A 111 2.84 24.35 2.88
CA GLU A 111 1.38 24.22 3.01
C GLU A 111 0.91 22.75 3.09
N PHE A 112 1.51 21.88 2.27
CA PHE A 112 1.18 20.45 2.25
C PHE A 112 1.51 19.79 3.59
N LEU A 113 2.66 20.11 4.17
CA LEU A 113 3.09 19.54 5.44
C LEU A 113 2.20 19.98 6.60
N ASP A 114 1.61 21.18 6.58
CA ASP A 114 0.62 21.59 7.59
C ASP A 114 -0.66 20.75 7.54
N VAL A 115 -1.10 20.35 6.34
CA VAL A 115 -2.25 19.45 6.17
C VAL A 115 -1.86 18.01 6.54
N TYR A 116 -0.69 17.56 6.10
CA TYR A 116 -0.17 16.22 6.34
C TYR A 116 0.06 15.96 7.83
N ASP A 117 0.66 16.90 8.56
CA ASP A 117 0.92 16.80 9.99
C ASP A 117 -0.37 16.62 10.79
N ARG A 118 -1.39 17.44 10.51
CA ARG A 118 -2.71 17.33 11.15
C ARG A 118 -3.36 15.99 10.85
N GLN A 119 -3.25 15.51 9.61
CA GLN A 119 -3.78 14.20 9.24
C GLN A 119 -3.05 13.07 9.98
N VAL A 120 -1.71 13.12 10.04
CA VAL A 120 -0.87 12.11 10.70
C VAL A 120 -1.09 12.10 12.21
N ALA A 121 -1.24 13.27 12.85
CA ALA A 121 -1.52 13.39 14.27
C ALA A 121 -2.84 12.69 14.69
N GLY A 122 -3.81 12.61 13.76
CA GLY A 122 -5.07 11.87 13.97
C GLY A 122 -4.97 10.36 13.72
N MET A 123 -3.83 9.82 13.30
CA MET A 123 -3.65 8.40 13.04
C MET A 123 -3.03 7.68 14.25
N PRO A 124 -3.61 6.56 14.74
CA PRO A 124 -3.09 5.83 15.90
C PRO A 124 -1.62 5.41 15.80
N ARG A 125 -1.12 5.18 14.58
CA ARG A 125 0.27 4.79 14.28
C ARG A 125 0.88 5.69 13.20
N GLY A 126 0.45 6.96 13.17
CA GLY A 126 0.85 7.92 12.16
C GLY A 126 2.37 8.14 12.16
N LYS A 127 3.00 8.00 10.98
CA LYS A 127 4.41 8.32 10.79
C LYS A 127 4.58 9.47 9.84
N ASN A 128 5.29 10.49 10.30
CA ASN A 128 5.48 11.71 9.54
C ASN A 128 6.65 11.59 8.54
N PHE A 129 6.53 10.68 7.57
CA PHE A 129 7.58 10.44 6.58
C PHE A 129 7.77 11.62 5.63
N ALA A 130 6.67 12.28 5.20
CA ALA A 130 6.77 13.42 4.30
C ALA A 130 7.61 14.55 4.88
N ARG A 131 7.40 14.90 6.17
CA ARG A 131 8.21 15.92 6.85
C ARG A 131 9.68 15.53 6.94
N ARG A 132 9.98 14.27 7.30
CA ARG A 132 11.35 13.76 7.35
C ARG A 132 12.06 13.77 6.00
N TRP A 133 11.29 13.69 4.91
CA TRP A 133 11.82 13.64 3.54
C TRP A 133 11.71 14.98 2.80
N ARG A 134 11.28 16.06 3.46
CA ARG A 134 11.06 17.38 2.82
C ARG A 134 12.24 17.80 1.96
N ASP A 135 13.44 17.88 2.53
CA ASP A 135 14.61 18.39 1.83
C ASP A 135 15.05 17.45 0.69
N ARG A 136 14.89 16.13 0.88
CA ARG A 136 15.14 15.13 -0.17
C ARG A 136 14.15 15.24 -1.34
N LEU A 137 12.88 15.57 -1.06
CA LEU A 137 11.88 15.77 -2.10
C LEU A 137 12.18 17.06 -2.89
N LEU A 138 12.52 18.14 -2.18
CA LEU A 138 12.87 19.42 -2.80
C LEU A 138 14.20 19.36 -3.58
N SER A 139 15.17 18.55 -3.15
CA SER A 139 16.41 18.36 -3.91
C SER A 139 16.23 17.66 -5.26
N ALA A 140 15.06 17.06 -5.50
CA ALA A 140 14.66 16.44 -6.76
C ALA A 140 13.32 17.02 -7.25
N ALA A 141 13.09 18.31 -7.02
CA ALA A 141 11.82 19.00 -7.26
C ALA A 141 11.29 18.85 -8.71
N ASP A 142 12.20 18.86 -9.68
CA ASP A 142 11.94 18.71 -11.12
C ASP A 142 11.48 17.29 -11.53
N GLN A 143 11.69 16.31 -10.65
CA GLN A 143 11.21 14.94 -10.85
C GLN A 143 9.83 14.72 -10.25
N HIS A 144 9.26 15.72 -9.59
CA HIS A 144 8.01 15.58 -8.86
C HIS A 144 6.90 16.44 -9.44
N VAL A 145 5.67 15.95 -9.31
CA VAL A 145 4.44 16.67 -9.68
C VAL A 145 3.66 16.92 -8.42
N SER A 146 3.20 18.16 -8.26
CA SER A 146 2.37 18.56 -7.13
C SER A 146 0.94 18.82 -7.58
N ILE A 147 -0.02 18.29 -6.83
CA ILE A 147 -1.45 18.52 -7.07
C ILE A 147 -2.05 19.01 -5.77
N ALA A 148 -2.74 20.15 -5.82
CA ALA A 148 -3.30 20.80 -4.66
C ALA A 148 -4.74 21.24 -4.92
N LEU A 149 -5.54 21.15 -3.86
CA LEU A 149 -6.89 21.69 -3.78
C LEU A 149 -6.93 22.72 -2.65
N ARG A 150 -7.28 23.95 -2.98
CA ARG A 150 -7.26 25.11 -2.07
C ARG A 150 -8.62 25.78 -1.96
N ASP A 151 -8.88 26.37 -0.80
CA ASP A 151 -9.89 27.41 -0.63
C ASP A 151 -9.21 28.78 -0.48
N GLY A 152 -9.97 29.81 -0.07
CA GLY A 152 -9.42 31.15 0.18
C GLY A 152 -8.51 31.25 1.42
N ASN A 153 -8.45 30.22 2.26
CA ASN A 153 -7.69 30.18 3.51
C ASN A 153 -6.44 29.28 3.42
N GLY A 154 -6.31 28.45 2.39
CA GLY A 154 -5.11 27.66 2.12
C GLY A 154 -5.41 26.29 1.53
N MET A 155 -4.45 25.37 1.69
CA MET A 155 -4.56 24.00 1.19
C MET A 155 -5.53 23.16 2.03
N LEU A 156 -6.49 22.53 1.34
CA LEU A 156 -7.41 21.57 1.93
C LEU A 156 -7.01 20.12 1.64
N ALA A 157 -6.41 19.87 0.47
CA ALA A 157 -5.84 18.57 0.13
C ALA A 157 -4.66 18.74 -0.82
N GLY A 158 -3.70 17.83 -0.75
CA GLY A 158 -2.55 17.82 -1.63
C GLY A 158 -2.00 16.42 -1.86
N SER A 159 -1.25 16.25 -2.93
CA SER A 159 -0.50 15.04 -3.23
C SER A 159 0.79 15.34 -3.98
N VAL A 160 1.83 14.58 -3.67
CA VAL A 160 3.16 14.62 -4.30
C VAL A 160 3.37 13.33 -5.06
N TRP A 161 3.76 13.44 -6.33
CA TRP A 161 3.99 12.32 -7.24
C TRP A 161 5.40 12.41 -7.79
N HIS A 162 6.04 11.26 -8.02
CA HIS A 162 7.36 11.13 -8.61
C HIS A 162 7.21 10.60 -10.04
N VAL A 163 7.80 11.29 -11.00
CA VAL A 163 7.86 10.85 -12.40
C VAL A 163 9.03 9.90 -12.56
N ARG A 164 8.73 8.67 -13.00
CA ARG A 164 9.72 7.61 -13.28
C ARG A 164 9.76 7.32 -14.77
N PRO A 165 10.47 8.12 -15.56
CA PRO A 165 10.48 7.98 -17.02
C PRO A 165 10.99 6.61 -17.47
N GLU A 166 11.95 6.03 -16.76
CA GLU A 166 12.57 4.73 -17.05
C GLU A 166 11.59 3.55 -16.95
N ARG A 167 10.48 3.72 -16.23
CA ARG A 167 9.39 2.74 -16.14
C ARG A 167 8.09 3.24 -16.75
N SER A 168 8.06 4.45 -17.29
CA SER A 168 6.85 5.14 -17.79
C SER A 168 5.74 5.22 -16.73
N VAL A 169 6.10 5.60 -15.49
CA VAL A 169 5.19 5.59 -14.33
C VAL A 169 5.13 6.94 -13.62
N LEU A 170 3.92 7.41 -13.29
CA LEU A 170 3.70 8.43 -12.29
C LEU A 170 3.38 7.78 -10.93
N GLN A 171 4.29 7.86 -9.96
CA GLN A 171 4.17 7.20 -8.66
C GLN A 171 3.83 8.17 -7.53
N MET A 172 2.71 7.97 -6.82
CA MET A 172 2.39 8.75 -5.63
C MET A 172 3.43 8.50 -4.52
N ARG A 173 3.94 9.58 -3.94
CA ARG A 173 4.81 9.56 -2.76
C ARG A 173 4.02 9.83 -1.50
N PHE A 174 3.21 10.90 -1.51
CA PHE A 174 2.43 11.33 -0.36
C PHE A 174 1.10 11.94 -0.78
N SER A 175 0.09 11.81 0.09
CA SER A 175 -1.16 12.56 -0.02
C SER A 175 -1.72 12.89 1.36
N ALA A 176 -2.43 14.01 1.45
CA ALA A 176 -3.13 14.42 2.65
C ALA A 176 -4.37 15.24 2.31
N ALA A 177 -5.34 15.19 3.22
CA ALA A 177 -6.52 16.02 3.16
C ALA A 177 -6.97 16.41 4.57
N SER A 178 -7.49 17.62 4.70
CA SER A 178 -8.25 18.04 5.87
C SER A 178 -9.47 17.14 6.08
N GLN A 179 -10.01 17.12 7.29
CA GLN A 179 -11.18 16.30 7.61
C GLN A 179 -12.39 16.62 6.71
N GLY A 180 -12.63 17.91 6.43
CA GLY A 180 -13.68 18.37 5.51
C GLY A 180 -13.45 17.84 4.09
N ALA A 181 -12.26 18.03 3.54
CA ALA A 181 -11.91 17.54 2.20
C ALA A 181 -11.97 16.01 2.09
N ARG A 182 -11.54 15.28 3.14
CA ARG A 182 -11.67 13.82 3.21
C ARG A 182 -13.13 13.37 3.21
N SER A 183 -13.98 14.05 3.99
CA SER A 183 -15.42 13.80 4.03
C SER A 183 -16.06 14.06 2.66
N GLY A 184 -15.65 15.13 1.99
CA GLY A 184 -16.03 15.47 0.61
C GLY A 184 -15.38 14.60 -0.48
N ARG A 185 -14.61 13.56 -0.13
CA ARG A 185 -13.95 12.64 -1.08
C ARG A 185 -12.91 13.29 -2.00
N ALA A 186 -12.36 14.45 -1.61
CA ALA A 186 -11.47 15.27 -2.44
C ALA A 186 -10.25 14.52 -3.00
N LEU A 187 -9.62 13.62 -2.22
CA LEU A 187 -8.45 12.86 -2.69
C LEU A 187 -8.69 12.09 -3.99
N ARG A 188 -9.92 11.63 -4.26
CA ARG A 188 -10.24 10.95 -5.52
C ARG A 188 -10.20 11.87 -6.73
N VAL A 189 -10.49 13.16 -6.51
CA VAL A 189 -10.29 14.19 -7.54
C VAL A 189 -8.80 14.32 -7.82
N LEU A 190 -7.97 14.50 -6.79
CA LEU A 190 -6.52 14.61 -6.94
C LEU A 190 -5.92 13.40 -7.68
N TYR A 191 -6.43 12.19 -7.42
CA TYR A 191 -5.97 10.97 -8.09
C TYR A 191 -6.41 10.92 -9.56
N ALA A 192 -7.62 11.39 -9.88
CA ALA A 192 -8.07 11.51 -11.28
C ALA A 192 -7.19 12.52 -12.05
N GLU A 193 -6.85 13.65 -11.43
CA GLU A 193 -5.96 14.66 -12.01
C GLU A 193 -4.53 14.13 -12.21
N ALA A 194 -4.03 13.30 -11.29
CA ALA A 194 -2.74 12.64 -11.46
C ALA A 194 -2.73 11.70 -12.67
N VAL A 195 -3.81 10.93 -12.87
CA VAL A 195 -3.93 10.05 -14.04
C VAL A 195 -4.07 10.86 -15.33
N ALA A 196 -4.81 11.97 -15.32
CA ALA A 196 -4.89 12.89 -16.44
C ALA A 196 -3.51 13.49 -16.79
N TYR A 197 -2.77 13.95 -15.79
CA TYR A 197 -1.39 14.42 -15.97
C TYR A 197 -0.47 13.34 -16.54
N ALA A 198 -0.55 12.11 -16.02
CA ALA A 198 0.25 10.99 -16.52
C ALA A 198 -0.01 10.74 -18.01
N ARG A 199 -1.29 10.79 -18.43
CA ARG A 199 -1.70 10.68 -19.84
C ARG A 199 -1.11 11.79 -20.69
N GLU A 200 -1.28 13.04 -20.26
CA GLU A 200 -0.78 14.22 -21.00
C GLU A 200 0.75 14.22 -21.11
N SER A 201 1.43 13.63 -20.13
CA SER A 201 2.89 13.48 -20.10
C SER A 201 3.40 12.24 -20.84
N GLY A 202 2.52 11.47 -21.50
CA GLY A 202 2.90 10.27 -22.25
C GLY A 202 3.36 9.09 -21.38
N LEU A 203 3.00 9.07 -20.09
CA LEU A 203 3.29 7.96 -19.19
C LEU A 203 2.24 6.86 -19.38
N ALA A 204 2.70 5.61 -19.42
CA ALA A 204 1.85 4.45 -19.66
C ALA A 204 1.15 3.94 -18.39
N TYR A 205 1.71 4.25 -17.20
CA TYR A 205 1.20 3.75 -15.92
C TYR A 205 1.13 4.82 -14.85
N ALA A 206 0.21 4.64 -13.91
CA ALA A 206 0.11 5.41 -12.68
C ALA A 206 0.22 4.47 -11.48
N SER A 207 0.69 4.99 -10.35
CA SER A 207 0.84 4.22 -9.11
C SER A 207 0.38 4.99 -7.88
N LEU A 208 -0.33 4.31 -6.97
CA LEU A 208 -0.69 4.85 -5.64
C LEU A 208 0.39 4.60 -4.58
N GLY A 209 1.63 4.38 -5.01
CA GLY A 209 2.78 4.21 -4.13
C GLY A 209 2.83 2.85 -3.44
N ASN A 210 3.77 2.73 -2.51
CA ASN A 210 4.11 1.47 -1.87
C ASN A 210 3.35 1.24 -0.56
N ASP A 211 3.02 -0.02 -0.28
CA ASP A 211 2.55 -0.50 1.02
C ASP A 211 3.35 -1.75 1.41
N PRO A 212 3.50 -2.08 2.71
CA PRO A 212 3.97 -3.41 3.09
C PRO A 212 2.95 -4.46 2.64
N SER A 213 3.40 -5.68 2.38
CA SER A 213 2.48 -6.77 2.00
C SER A 213 1.67 -7.34 3.16
N LEU A 214 1.99 -6.99 4.41
CA LEU A 214 1.18 -7.25 5.60
C LEU A 214 0.37 -6.00 5.97
N PHE A 215 -0.92 -6.00 5.65
CA PHE A 215 -1.87 -4.95 6.04
C PHE A 215 -2.42 -5.26 7.43
N GLY A 216 -2.17 -4.34 8.35
CA GLY A 216 -2.50 -4.43 9.77
C GLY A 216 -1.34 -3.95 10.65
N GLN A 217 -0.10 -4.11 10.18
CA GLN A 217 1.10 -3.67 10.89
C GLN A 217 1.26 -2.14 10.79
N LEU A 218 1.58 -1.65 9.59
CA LEU A 218 1.82 -0.22 9.32
C LEU A 218 0.62 0.47 8.65
N VAL A 219 -0.02 -0.23 7.70
CA VAL A 219 -1.19 0.28 6.96
C VAL A 219 -2.43 -0.54 7.31
N GLN A 220 -3.60 0.09 7.28
CA GLN A 220 -4.85 -0.59 7.63
C GLN A 220 -5.37 -1.48 6.49
N PRO A 221 -6.02 -2.62 6.77
CA PRO A 221 -6.66 -3.48 5.76
C PRO A 221 -7.59 -2.74 4.79
N GLY A 222 -8.29 -1.70 5.26
CA GLY A 222 -9.16 -0.88 4.41
C GLY A 222 -8.42 -0.17 3.26
N LEU A 223 -7.11 0.07 3.39
CA LEU A 223 -6.30 0.68 2.34
C LEU A 223 -6.13 -0.23 1.13
N PHE A 224 -6.00 -1.54 1.34
CA PHE A 224 -5.97 -2.55 0.28
C PHE A 224 -7.21 -2.43 -0.61
N ASN A 225 -8.39 -2.46 0.02
CA ASN A 225 -9.67 -2.34 -0.66
C ASN A 225 -9.82 -1.01 -1.38
N PHE A 226 -9.35 0.07 -0.76
CA PHE A 226 -9.37 1.38 -1.39
C PHE A 226 -8.57 1.38 -2.71
N LYS A 227 -7.31 0.94 -2.68
CA LYS A 227 -6.44 0.95 -3.88
C LYS A 227 -6.95 -0.02 -4.95
N SER A 228 -7.41 -1.21 -4.56
CA SER A 228 -7.95 -2.18 -5.52
C SER A 228 -9.25 -1.70 -6.17
N ARG A 229 -10.18 -1.10 -5.42
CA ARG A 229 -11.44 -0.55 -5.96
C ARG A 229 -11.23 0.67 -6.86
N MET A 230 -10.09 1.33 -6.72
CA MET A 230 -9.60 2.38 -7.62
C MET A 230 -8.97 1.82 -8.90
N GLY A 231 -8.99 0.50 -9.12
CA GLY A 231 -8.48 -0.16 -10.32
C GLY A 231 -6.99 -0.45 -10.30
N PHE A 232 -6.32 -0.30 -9.16
CA PHE A 232 -4.88 -0.58 -9.06
C PHE A 232 -4.63 -2.03 -8.68
N THR A 233 -3.68 -2.65 -9.38
CA THR A 233 -3.16 -3.99 -9.13
C THR A 233 -1.92 -3.90 -8.24
N PRO A 234 -1.80 -4.72 -7.18
CA PRO A 234 -0.55 -4.82 -6.43
C PRO A 234 0.51 -5.57 -7.24
N VAL A 235 1.73 -5.03 -7.26
CA VAL A 235 2.92 -5.64 -7.85
C VAL A 235 4.08 -5.55 -6.86
N PRO A 236 5.09 -6.43 -6.89
CA PRO A 236 6.25 -6.32 -6.00
C PRO A 236 7.01 -4.99 -6.20
N SER A 237 7.33 -4.28 -5.12
CA SER A 237 8.05 -2.99 -5.22
C SER A 237 9.47 -3.12 -5.77
N GLY A 238 10.08 -4.30 -5.69
CA GLY A 238 11.41 -4.59 -6.26
C GLY A 238 11.52 -4.29 -7.76
N LEU A 239 10.40 -4.30 -8.50
CA LEU A 239 10.36 -3.90 -9.92
C LEU A 239 10.72 -2.42 -10.16
N PHE A 240 10.55 -1.58 -9.14
CA PHE A 240 10.76 -0.13 -9.20
C PHE A 240 11.98 0.34 -8.41
N ASP A 241 12.31 -0.37 -7.33
CA ASP A 241 13.36 0.01 -6.40
C ASP A 241 13.96 -1.24 -5.78
N ALA A 242 15.20 -1.55 -6.14
CA ALA A 242 15.93 -2.71 -5.64
C ALA A 242 16.09 -2.68 -4.10
N SER A 243 16.05 -1.51 -3.46
CA SER A 243 16.11 -1.40 -2.00
C SER A 243 14.85 -1.88 -1.30
N LEU A 244 13.73 -1.98 -2.03
CA LEU A 244 12.45 -2.51 -1.57
C LEU A 244 12.22 -3.96 -2.00
N ASP A 245 13.18 -4.56 -2.70
CA ASP A 245 13.13 -5.94 -3.15
C ASP A 245 13.35 -6.94 -1.99
N GLY A 246 13.09 -8.21 -2.31
CA GLY A 246 13.26 -9.34 -1.43
C GLY A 246 11.94 -9.86 -0.88
N GLU A 247 12.08 -10.89 -0.06
CA GLU A 247 10.96 -11.56 0.58
C GLU A 247 11.08 -11.58 2.11
N PHE A 248 9.97 -11.92 2.74
CA PHE A 248 9.92 -12.48 4.08
C PHE A 248 9.19 -13.81 4.00
N ALA A 249 9.63 -14.81 4.76
CA ALA A 249 8.81 -15.98 5.07
C ALA A 249 8.37 -15.87 6.52
N ASP A 250 7.09 -15.55 6.71
CA ASP A 250 6.51 -15.28 8.03
C ASP A 250 5.51 -16.38 8.40
N ARG A 251 5.57 -16.85 9.65
CA ARG A 251 4.51 -17.61 10.29
C ARG A 251 3.79 -16.71 11.28
N ILE A 252 2.50 -16.47 11.05
CA ILE A 252 1.67 -15.63 11.92
C ILE A 252 1.12 -16.49 13.04
N LEU A 253 1.52 -16.20 14.28
CA LEU A 253 1.07 -16.93 15.47
C LEU A 253 -0.13 -16.26 16.13
N ARG A 254 -0.17 -14.92 16.14
CA ARG A 254 -1.19 -14.15 16.85
C ARG A 254 -1.56 -12.90 16.06
N LEU A 255 -2.80 -12.45 16.26
CA LEU A 255 -3.29 -11.17 15.73
C LEU A 255 -3.42 -10.10 16.83
N GLY A 256 -2.89 -10.31 18.04
CA GLY A 256 -3.12 -9.39 19.18
C GLY A 256 -2.72 -7.93 18.90
N ALA A 257 -1.61 -7.73 18.19
CA ALA A 257 -1.13 -6.41 17.77
C ALA A 257 -1.64 -5.95 16.39
N LEU A 258 -2.40 -6.81 15.70
CA LEU A 258 -2.94 -6.60 14.36
C LEU A 258 -4.47 -6.39 14.42
N PRO A 259 -5.06 -5.66 13.46
CA PRO A 259 -6.52 -5.66 13.32
C PRO A 259 -7.02 -7.06 12.94
N ASP A 260 -8.26 -7.35 13.32
CA ASP A 260 -8.95 -8.60 12.97
C ASP A 260 -10.20 -8.25 12.14
N PRO A 261 -10.21 -8.53 10.82
CA PRO A 261 -9.20 -9.26 10.06
C PRO A 261 -7.96 -8.43 9.68
N SER A 262 -6.85 -9.11 9.40
CA SER A 262 -5.65 -8.58 8.74
C SER A 262 -5.46 -9.21 7.36
N LEU A 263 -4.63 -8.60 6.51
CA LEU A 263 -4.38 -9.12 5.16
C LEU A 263 -2.90 -9.36 4.92
N LEU A 264 -2.59 -10.46 4.23
CA LEU A 264 -1.24 -10.79 3.79
C LEU A 264 -1.24 -11.06 2.28
N VAL A 265 -0.50 -10.27 1.53
CA VAL A 265 -0.27 -10.51 0.10
C VAL A 265 1.00 -11.34 -0.05
N THR A 266 0.90 -12.47 -0.75
CA THR A 266 1.96 -13.48 -0.78
C THR A 266 2.40 -13.78 -2.21
N TRP A 267 3.55 -14.45 -2.35
CA TRP A 267 4.04 -14.88 -3.66
C TRP A 267 3.19 -16.00 -4.29
N GLY A 268 2.40 -16.72 -3.48
CA GLY A 268 1.67 -17.88 -3.96
C GLY A 268 2.59 -18.89 -4.63
N GLN A 269 2.17 -19.37 -5.81
CA GLN A 269 2.96 -20.30 -6.64
C GLN A 269 4.10 -19.63 -7.44
N HIS A 270 4.26 -18.31 -7.36
CA HIS A 270 5.22 -17.53 -8.15
C HIS A 270 6.44 -17.07 -7.35
N ARG A 271 6.70 -17.70 -6.20
CA ARG A 271 7.86 -17.37 -5.37
C ARG A 271 9.16 -17.53 -6.15
N GLY A 272 10.11 -16.63 -5.88
CA GLY A 272 11.42 -16.60 -6.55
C GLY A 272 11.38 -16.10 -7.99
N THR A 273 10.19 -15.79 -8.53
CA THR A 273 10.03 -15.30 -9.90
C THR A 273 9.39 -13.93 -9.90
N LEU A 274 10.16 -12.89 -10.20
CA LEU A 274 9.61 -11.56 -10.43
C LEU A 274 8.93 -11.53 -11.81
N PRO A 275 7.66 -11.10 -11.89
CA PRO A 275 7.03 -10.90 -13.19
C PRO A 275 7.73 -9.78 -13.95
N PRO A 276 7.88 -9.89 -15.29
CA PRO A 276 8.45 -8.81 -16.07
C PRO A 276 7.58 -7.56 -16.00
N TRP A 277 8.22 -6.39 -16.05
CA TRP A 277 7.54 -5.12 -16.24
C TRP A 277 7.31 -4.89 -17.74
N PRO A 278 6.09 -4.53 -18.20
CA PRO A 278 4.93 -4.15 -17.40
C PRO A 278 3.88 -5.26 -17.16
N ASP A 279 4.11 -6.49 -17.60
CA ASP A 279 3.14 -7.60 -17.51
C ASP A 279 2.62 -7.83 -16.08
N ALA A 280 3.43 -7.53 -15.07
CA ALA A 280 3.06 -7.56 -13.65
C ALA A 280 1.73 -6.83 -13.34
N VAL A 281 1.40 -5.74 -14.07
CA VAL A 281 0.19 -4.92 -13.84
C VAL A 281 -1.09 -5.65 -14.24
N ASN A 282 -1.00 -6.63 -15.14
CA ASN A 282 -2.14 -7.49 -15.52
C ASN A 282 -2.56 -8.44 -14.39
N GLY A 283 -1.74 -8.55 -13.34
CA GLY A 283 -2.03 -9.32 -12.14
C GLY A 283 -1.85 -10.82 -12.32
N GLY A 284 -2.37 -11.59 -11.35
CA GLY A 284 -2.31 -13.05 -11.37
C GLY A 284 -1.02 -13.65 -10.79
N PHE A 285 -0.13 -12.82 -10.24
CA PHE A 285 1.14 -13.28 -9.65
C PHE A 285 1.12 -13.41 -8.13
N LEU A 286 0.23 -12.67 -7.47
CA LEU A 286 0.17 -12.59 -6.01
C LEU A 286 -1.13 -13.20 -5.49
N ASP A 287 -1.05 -13.82 -4.33
CA ASP A 287 -2.22 -14.31 -3.60
C ASP A 287 -2.56 -13.38 -2.44
N LEU A 288 -3.80 -13.45 -1.96
CA LEU A 288 -4.26 -12.75 -0.77
C LEU A 288 -4.68 -13.76 0.29
N LEU A 289 -4.10 -13.65 1.49
CA LEU A 289 -4.60 -14.32 2.68
C LEU A 289 -5.35 -13.31 3.54
N VAL A 290 -6.59 -13.64 3.91
CA VAL A 290 -7.35 -12.94 4.93
C VAL A 290 -7.13 -13.68 6.24
N LEU A 291 -6.46 -13.02 7.18
CA LEU A 291 -6.12 -13.56 8.50
C LEU A 291 -7.24 -13.17 9.47
N SER A 292 -7.86 -14.14 10.14
CA SER A 292 -8.92 -13.90 11.11
C SER A 292 -8.84 -14.87 12.28
N ARG A 293 -9.24 -14.43 13.48
CA ARG A 293 -9.46 -15.35 14.62
C ARG A 293 -10.77 -16.11 14.52
N ASP A 294 -11.78 -15.48 13.90
CA ASP A 294 -13.11 -16.04 13.68
C ASP A 294 -13.45 -16.03 12.18
N PRO A 295 -12.92 -17.01 11.42
CA PRO A 295 -13.08 -17.06 9.97
C PRO A 295 -14.52 -17.38 9.58
N HIS A 296 -15.13 -16.50 8.79
CA HIS A 296 -16.40 -16.74 8.11
C HIS A 296 -16.27 -16.35 6.63
N ASP A 297 -16.91 -17.11 5.73
CA ASP A 297 -16.75 -16.98 4.27
C ASP A 297 -17.08 -15.56 3.75
N GLU A 298 -17.97 -14.83 4.43
CA GLU A 298 -18.30 -13.45 4.07
C GLU A 298 -17.10 -12.49 4.21
N LEU A 299 -16.06 -12.84 4.97
CA LEU A 299 -14.84 -12.03 5.03
C LEU A 299 -14.14 -11.96 3.68
N LEU A 300 -14.13 -13.05 2.90
CA LEU A 300 -13.49 -13.06 1.59
C LEU A 300 -14.18 -12.12 0.61
N SER A 301 -15.51 -12.02 0.66
CA SER A 301 -16.27 -11.11 -0.21
C SER A 301 -16.05 -9.63 0.15
N ARG A 302 -15.53 -9.31 1.34
CA ARG A 302 -15.17 -7.94 1.71
C ARG A 302 -13.90 -7.46 1.04
N PHE A 303 -13.02 -8.37 0.62
CA PHE A 303 -11.72 -8.06 0.04
C PHE A 303 -11.65 -8.55 -1.40
N HIS A 304 -11.98 -7.66 -2.33
CA HIS A 304 -11.81 -7.91 -3.76
C HIS A 304 -10.48 -7.30 -4.19
N GLY A 305 -9.56 -8.14 -4.67
CA GLY A 305 -8.27 -7.73 -5.21
C GLY A 305 -8.25 -7.88 -6.72
N ALA A 306 -8.52 -6.80 -7.47
CA ALA A 306 -8.14 -6.75 -8.88
C ALA A 306 -6.64 -7.10 -9.01
N GLY A 307 -6.34 -8.07 -9.87
CA GLY A 307 -4.99 -8.57 -10.10
C GLY A 307 -4.43 -9.52 -9.02
N ILE A 308 -5.20 -9.88 -7.99
CA ILE A 308 -4.89 -11.02 -7.12
C ILE A 308 -5.32 -12.32 -7.81
N ARG A 309 -4.44 -13.33 -7.79
CA ARG A 309 -4.69 -14.63 -8.42
C ARG A 309 -5.72 -15.45 -7.66
N GLN A 310 -5.56 -15.57 -6.35
CA GLN A 310 -6.48 -16.27 -5.47
C GLN A 310 -6.53 -15.61 -4.09
N SER A 311 -7.69 -15.69 -3.45
CA SER A 311 -7.90 -15.25 -2.08
C SER A 311 -8.27 -16.44 -1.19
N ARG A 312 -7.70 -16.52 0.02
CA ARG A 312 -7.97 -17.60 0.97
C ARG A 312 -8.14 -17.05 2.38
N LEU A 313 -9.02 -17.68 3.15
CA LEU A 313 -9.24 -17.36 4.55
C LEU A 313 -8.33 -18.26 5.40
N VAL A 314 -7.62 -17.67 6.34
CA VAL A 314 -6.70 -18.38 7.23
C VAL A 314 -7.07 -18.08 8.67
N THR A 315 -7.38 -19.13 9.41
CA THR A 315 -7.58 -19.08 10.86
C THR A 315 -6.25 -18.88 11.55
N VAL A 316 -6.12 -17.80 12.31
CA VAL A 316 -4.99 -17.61 13.22
C VAL A 316 -5.45 -18.05 14.60
N ALA A 317 -5.17 -19.32 14.94
CA ALA A 317 -5.43 -19.83 16.27
C ALA A 317 -4.47 -19.14 17.25
N GLU A 318 -4.99 -18.44 18.24
CA GLU A 318 -4.18 -17.97 19.35
C GLU A 318 -3.68 -19.20 20.10
N THR A 319 -2.43 -19.62 19.86
CA THR A 319 -1.80 -20.62 20.72
C THR A 319 -1.69 -20.02 22.11
N ALA A 320 -2.27 -20.69 23.10
CA ALA A 320 -2.06 -20.38 24.50
C ALA A 320 -0.56 -20.54 24.78
N GLY A 321 0.15 -19.41 24.81
CA GLY A 321 1.52 -19.32 25.30
C GLY A 321 1.55 -19.33 26.82
#